data_AF-A0A2V8MC16-F1
#
_entry.id   AF-A0A2V8MC16-F1
#
_cell.length_a   1.000
_cell.length_b   1.000
_cell.length_c   1.000
_cell.angle_alpha   90.00
_cell.angle_beta   90.00
_cell.angle_gamma   90.00
#
_symmetry.space_group_name_H-M   'P 1'
#
loop_
_entity.id
_entity.type
_entity.pdbx_description
1 polymer ?
#
loop_
_entity_poly.entity_id
_entity_poly.type
_entity_poly.pdbx_seq_one_letter_code
_entity_poly.pdbx_strand_id
1 'polypeptide(L)'
;MTPETSRQGRKRFLRSRKVCGAAGNFAASAKTSRRRRKVCGNPILKGDCAAFLFKKPLPDQRPFVKPARRKCLQLYFYFMDRHFGLIHVRIQTWFPMPIQIYLNGHEWLARKLKANGVRFSKQENAFLWIDDMVRAQKFANRFASLNWPKILSKYAKLVTPQMQDILQDRQHYWVTSQSELSTDILIKGRQHLSELYPELLSHGTLCFGAKEVMTFLGRHSSELT
;
A
#
# COMPACT_ATOMS: atom_id res chain seq x y z
N MET A 1 9.40 35.71 -40.51
CA MET A 1 8.65 34.44 -40.66
C MET A 1 9.59 33.39 -41.21
N THR A 2 10.15 32.59 -40.29
CA THR A 2 10.80 31.30 -40.54
C THR A 2 10.67 30.53 -39.21
N PRO A 3 10.38 29.22 -39.24
CA PRO A 3 9.74 28.55 -38.12
C PRO A 3 10.75 27.94 -37.15
N GLU A 4 10.53 28.17 -35.85
CA GLU A 4 11.13 27.40 -34.77
C GLU A 4 10.60 25.96 -34.81
N THR A 5 11.41 25.02 -35.30
CA THR A 5 11.14 23.59 -35.13
C THR A 5 11.44 23.16 -33.69
N SER A 6 10.37 22.78 -32.99
CA SER A 6 10.29 22.26 -31.63
C SER A 6 11.30 21.15 -31.31
N ARG A 7 12.13 21.35 -30.28
CA ARG A 7 12.93 20.29 -29.64
C ARG A 7 12.08 19.50 -28.63
N GLN A 8 11.30 18.54 -29.13
CA GLN A 8 10.67 17.50 -28.31
C GLN A 8 11.71 16.44 -27.89
N GLY A 9 12.45 16.75 -26.81
CA GLY A 9 13.52 15.91 -26.26
C GLY A 9 13.18 15.21 -24.94
N ARG A 10 12.52 14.05 -25.01
CA ARG A 10 12.82 12.84 -24.20
C ARG A 10 12.66 12.86 -22.65
N LYS A 11 11.54 13.34 -22.09
CA LYS A 11 11.08 12.86 -20.77
C LYS A 11 10.45 11.46 -20.93
N ARG A 12 10.91 10.45 -20.18
CA ARG A 12 10.29 9.11 -20.15
C ARG A 12 9.56 8.96 -18.82
N PHE A 13 8.24 8.83 -18.90
CA PHE A 13 7.39 8.70 -17.72
C PHE A 13 7.14 7.22 -17.42
N LEU A 14 7.28 6.84 -16.15
CA LEU A 14 6.62 5.64 -15.65
C LEU A 14 5.31 6.08 -14.99
N ARG A 15 4.23 6.04 -15.77
CA ARG A 15 2.89 6.34 -15.27
C ARG A 15 2.29 5.07 -14.67
N SER A 16 2.49 4.80 -13.38
CA SER A 16 1.61 3.85 -12.70
C SER A 16 0.27 4.54 -12.45
N ARG A 17 -0.65 4.49 -13.42
CA ARG A 17 -1.96 5.15 -13.28
C ARG A 17 -2.87 4.49 -12.25
N LYS A 18 -2.49 3.38 -11.62
CA LYS A 18 -3.38 2.68 -10.69
C LYS A 18 -2.62 1.89 -9.61
N VAL A 19 -2.87 2.33 -8.38
CA VAL A 19 -2.62 1.74 -7.06
C VAL A 19 -1.14 1.41 -6.75
N CYS A 20 -0.57 2.13 -5.79
CA CYS A 20 0.56 1.71 -4.96
C CYS A 20 0.09 1.89 -3.50
N GLY A 21 0.17 0.87 -2.66
CA GLY A 21 -0.07 1.07 -1.22
C GLY A 21 1.19 1.59 -0.54
N ALA A 22 1.03 2.58 0.34
CA ALA A 22 2.07 3.04 1.26
C ALA A 22 2.50 1.91 2.18
N ALA A 23 3.81 1.75 2.38
CA ALA A 23 4.37 1.16 3.57
C ALA A 23 5.12 2.26 4.30
N GLY A 24 4.55 2.75 5.41
CA GLY A 24 5.30 3.58 6.35
C GLY A 24 6.44 2.73 6.96
N ASN A 25 7.62 3.33 7.07
CA ASN A 25 8.80 2.72 7.67
C ASN A 25 8.49 2.29 9.11
N PHE A 26 8.43 0.98 9.36
CA PHE A 26 8.46 0.43 10.71
C PHE A 26 9.46 -0.73 10.73
N ALA A 27 10.55 -0.54 11.45
CA ALA A 27 11.52 -1.58 11.77
C ALA A 27 10.88 -2.53 12.80
N ALA A 28 10.36 -3.68 12.34
CA ALA A 28 9.95 -4.77 13.22
C ALA A 28 11.06 -5.82 13.28
N SER A 29 11.64 -6.02 14.47
CA SER A 29 12.60 -7.08 14.74
C SER A 29 11.92 -8.45 14.61
N ALA A 30 12.29 -9.21 13.58
CA ALA A 30 11.69 -10.52 13.27
C ALA A 30 12.53 -11.66 13.88
N LYS A 31 11.99 -12.37 14.88
CA LYS A 31 12.52 -13.69 15.27
C LYS A 31 12.14 -14.71 14.19
N THR A 32 13.16 -15.32 13.59
CA THR A 32 13.04 -16.14 12.38
C THR A 32 12.80 -17.60 12.75
N SER A 33 11.66 -18.19 12.36
CA SER A 33 11.50 -19.65 12.33
C SER A 33 11.30 -20.16 10.89
N ARG A 34 12.11 -21.14 10.51
CA ARG A 34 12.19 -21.73 9.17
C ARG A 34 11.09 -22.78 8.97
N ARG A 35 9.90 -22.36 8.52
CA ARG A 35 8.99 -23.13 7.64
C ARG A 35 7.74 -22.27 7.37
N ARG A 36 7.55 -21.84 6.11
CA ARG A 36 6.43 -21.00 5.61
C ARG A 36 6.12 -19.79 6.52
N ARG A 37 6.95 -18.76 6.34
CA ARG A 37 7.05 -17.50 7.11
C ARG A 37 5.70 -16.83 7.42
N LYS A 38 5.04 -17.25 8.51
CA LYS A 38 4.19 -16.39 9.34
C LYS A 38 5.10 -15.80 10.42
N VAL A 39 5.32 -14.49 10.39
CA VAL A 39 5.89 -13.79 11.53
C VAL A 39 4.73 -13.09 12.22
N CYS A 40 4.26 -13.67 13.33
CA CYS A 40 3.40 -12.95 14.28
C CYS A 40 4.29 -11.98 15.04
N GLY A 41 4.40 -10.74 14.57
CA GLY A 41 4.93 -9.66 15.39
C GLY A 41 3.85 -9.28 16.40
N ASN A 42 4.02 -9.59 17.68
CA ASN A 42 3.15 -9.03 18.71
C ASN A 42 3.38 -7.51 18.73
N PRO A 43 2.35 -6.73 18.40
CA PRO A 43 1.76 -5.88 19.43
C PRO A 43 0.23 -5.96 19.37
N ILE A 44 -0.34 -6.56 20.42
CA ILE A 44 -1.78 -6.57 20.68
C ILE A 44 -2.18 -5.14 21.05
N LEU A 45 -2.63 -4.36 20.07
CA LEU A 45 -3.14 -3.01 20.33
C LEU A 45 -4.65 -3.08 20.56
N LYS A 46 -5.10 -2.57 21.72
CA LYS A 46 -6.52 -2.34 21.98
C LYS A 46 -6.97 -1.16 21.11
N GLY A 47 -7.74 -1.45 20.07
CA GLY A 47 -8.28 -0.45 19.14
C GLY A 47 -9.80 -0.31 19.24
N ASP A 48 -10.34 0.74 18.64
CA ASP A 48 -11.77 0.85 18.37
C ASP A 48 -12.14 -0.03 17.18
N CYS A 49 -13.08 -0.94 17.39
CA CYS A 49 -13.46 -1.96 16.43
C CYS A 49 -14.95 -1.88 16.11
N ALA A 50 -15.31 -2.18 14.87
CA ALA A 50 -16.68 -2.44 14.51
C ALA A 50 -17.11 -3.77 15.15
N ALA A 51 -18.25 -3.80 15.82
CA ALA A 51 -18.77 -5.00 16.44
C ALA A 51 -20.27 -5.10 16.22
N PHE A 52 -20.79 -6.30 16.42
CA PHE A 52 -22.23 -6.57 16.42
C PHE A 52 -22.67 -6.99 17.81
N LEU A 53 -23.71 -6.32 18.32
CA LEU A 53 -24.32 -6.66 19.60
C LEU A 53 -25.63 -7.37 19.35
N PHE A 54 -25.77 -8.56 19.91
CA PHE A 54 -27.06 -9.22 20.04
C PHE A 54 -27.86 -8.54 21.14
N LYS A 55 -29.06 -8.06 20.80
CA LYS A 55 -29.99 -7.50 21.76
C LYS A 55 -31.06 -8.53 22.09
N LYS A 56 -31.23 -8.80 23.39
CA LYS A 56 -32.37 -9.58 23.88
C LYS A 56 -33.63 -8.74 23.65
N PRO A 57 -34.64 -9.28 22.97
CA PRO A 57 -35.85 -8.53 22.68
C PRO A 57 -36.75 -8.38 23.93
N LEU A 58 -37.68 -7.43 23.85
CA LEU A 58 -38.90 -7.40 24.68
C LEU A 58 -39.78 -8.63 24.34
N PRO A 59 -40.78 -8.98 25.17
CA PRO A 59 -41.56 -10.22 25.01
C PRO A 59 -42.14 -10.45 23.60
N ASP A 60 -42.49 -9.40 22.86
CA ASP A 60 -43.08 -9.48 21.51
C ASP A 60 -42.10 -9.20 20.36
N GLN A 61 -40.79 -9.10 20.62
CA GLN A 61 -39.80 -8.81 19.59
C GLN A 61 -38.92 -10.03 19.29
N ARG A 62 -38.41 -10.11 18.05
CA ARG A 62 -37.40 -11.10 17.67
C ARG A 62 -36.00 -10.58 18.01
N PRO A 63 -35.04 -11.46 18.37
CA PRO A 63 -33.66 -11.05 18.58
C PRO A 63 -33.10 -10.35 17.33
N PHE A 64 -32.41 -9.23 17.53
CA PHE A 64 -31.79 -8.48 16.43
C PHE A 64 -30.35 -8.10 16.75
N VAL A 65 -29.59 -7.83 15.69
CA VAL A 65 -28.19 -7.45 15.76
C VAL A 65 -28.08 -5.94 15.50
N LYS A 66 -27.37 -5.23 16.39
CA LYS A 66 -27.09 -3.80 16.23
C LYS A 66 -25.58 -3.57 16.01
N PRO A 67 -25.17 -2.76 15.01
CA PRO A 67 -23.78 -2.34 14.90
C PRO A 67 -23.38 -1.49 16.12
N ALA A 68 -22.16 -1.68 16.60
CA ALA A 68 -21.60 -0.98 17.73
C ALA A 68 -20.11 -0.75 17.57
N ARG A 69 -19.55 0.16 18.36
CA ARG A 69 -18.11 0.27 18.57
C ARG A 69 -17.71 -0.32 19.91
N ARG A 70 -16.68 -1.15 19.90
CA ARG A 70 -16.13 -1.83 21.07
C ARG A 70 -14.61 -1.83 21.02
N LYS A 71 -13.98 -1.87 22.20
CA LYS A 71 -12.55 -2.16 22.27
C LYS A 71 -12.33 -3.62 21.92
N CYS A 72 -11.30 -3.88 21.12
CA CYS A 72 -10.90 -5.23 20.76
C CYS A 72 -9.42 -5.30 20.45
N LEU A 73 -8.93 -6.53 20.29
CA LEU A 73 -7.55 -6.75 19.89
C LEU A 73 -7.45 -6.59 18.38
N GLN A 74 -6.44 -5.85 17.95
CA GLN A 74 -6.00 -5.80 16.56
C GLN A 74 -4.79 -6.72 16.43
N LEU A 75 -4.89 -7.72 15.55
CA LEU A 75 -3.82 -8.67 15.28
C LEU A 75 -3.10 -8.28 13.98
N TYR A 76 -1.77 -8.31 14.01
CA TYR A 76 -0.89 -7.89 12.93
C TYR A 76 -0.09 -9.10 12.44
N PHE A 77 -0.20 -9.42 11.15
CA PHE A 77 0.51 -10.54 10.53
C PHE A 77 1.40 -10.04 9.40
N TYR A 78 2.65 -10.46 9.41
CA TYR A 78 3.63 -10.12 8.38
C TYR A 78 3.98 -11.34 7.54
N PHE A 79 3.92 -11.17 6.21
CA PHE A 79 4.23 -12.20 5.23
C PHE A 79 5.30 -11.70 4.28
N MET A 80 6.27 -12.55 3.98
CA MET A 80 7.19 -12.34 2.86
C MET A 80 6.66 -13.07 1.63
N ASP A 81 5.87 -12.37 0.83
CA ASP A 81 5.29 -12.89 -0.40
C ASP A 81 6.29 -12.94 -1.55
N ARG A 82 6.18 -13.97 -2.38
CA ARG A 82 7.06 -14.16 -3.54
C ARG A 82 6.95 -13.01 -4.55
N HIS A 83 5.75 -12.52 -4.79
CA HIS A 83 5.43 -11.53 -5.82
C HIS A 83 5.36 -10.10 -5.29
N PHE A 84 4.85 -9.91 -4.07
CA PHE A 84 4.62 -8.57 -3.51
C PHE A 84 5.67 -8.13 -2.48
N GLY A 85 6.55 -9.04 -2.05
CA GLY A 85 7.51 -8.74 -0.99
C GLY A 85 6.82 -8.70 0.37
N LEU A 86 7.16 -7.72 1.21
CA LEU A 86 6.56 -7.59 2.53
C LEU A 86 5.08 -7.21 2.40
N ILE A 87 4.20 -8.04 2.94
CA ILE A 87 2.77 -7.78 3.10
C ILE A 87 2.46 -7.75 4.59
N HIS A 88 1.63 -6.79 4.97
CA HIS A 88 1.10 -6.68 6.32
C HIS A 88 -0.42 -6.84 6.32
N VAL A 89 -0.94 -7.69 7.20
CA VAL A 89 -2.38 -7.95 7.36
C VAL A 89 -2.79 -7.60 8.78
N ARG A 90 -3.69 -6.63 8.92
CA ARG A 90 -4.35 -6.29 10.18
C ARG A 90 -5.75 -6.91 10.19
N ILE A 91 -6.09 -7.61 11.27
CA ILE A 91 -7.44 -8.14 11.50
C ILE A 91 -7.89 -7.83 12.92
N GLN A 92 -9.15 -7.43 13.07
CA GLN A 92 -9.76 -7.22 14.38
C GLN A 92 -10.44 -8.49 14.90
N THR A 93 -10.48 -8.67 16.23
CA THR A 93 -11.03 -9.91 16.83
C THR A 93 -12.56 -9.95 16.95
N TRP A 94 -13.27 -8.82 16.88
CA TRP A 94 -14.74 -8.82 16.85
C TRP A 94 -15.27 -9.17 15.45
N PHE A 95 -16.30 -10.01 15.40
CA PHE A 95 -17.12 -10.21 14.20
C PHE A 95 -17.74 -8.86 13.73
N PRO A 96 -17.66 -8.49 12.43
CA PRO A 96 -17.41 -9.34 11.26
C PRO A 96 -15.93 -9.53 10.86
N MET A 97 -15.00 -9.25 11.77
CA MET A 97 -13.54 -9.37 11.58
C MET A 97 -12.99 -8.59 10.36
N PRO A 98 -13.28 -7.28 10.20
CA PRO A 98 -12.64 -6.43 9.20
C PRO A 98 -11.14 -6.70 9.06
N ILE A 99 -10.73 -6.96 7.83
CA ILE A 99 -9.33 -7.21 7.46
C ILE A 99 -8.84 -6.05 6.61
N GLN A 100 -7.65 -5.54 6.95
CA GLN A 100 -6.94 -4.57 6.14
C GLN A 100 -5.59 -5.16 5.72
N ILE A 101 -5.32 -5.14 4.41
CA ILE A 101 -4.09 -5.69 3.83
C ILE A 101 -3.32 -4.54 3.19
N TYR A 102 -2.03 -4.45 3.52
CA TYR A 102 -1.10 -3.46 3.03
C TYR A 102 -0.03 -4.15 2.18
N LEU A 103 0.29 -3.56 1.04
CA LEU A 103 1.29 -4.04 0.10
C LEU A 103 1.87 -2.87 -0.71
N ASN A 104 3.10 -3.03 -1.20
CA ASN A 104 3.85 -1.98 -1.90
C ASN A 104 3.93 -2.28 -3.41
N GLY A 105 3.44 -1.36 -4.24
CA GLY A 105 3.43 -1.52 -5.70
C GLY A 105 4.81 -1.39 -6.37
N HIS A 106 5.70 -0.56 -5.83
CA HIS A 106 7.09 -0.47 -6.33
C HIS A 106 7.90 -1.72 -6.03
N GLU A 107 7.67 -2.36 -4.88
CA GLU A 107 8.30 -3.67 -4.57
C GLU A 107 7.80 -4.77 -5.51
N TRP A 108 6.50 -4.78 -5.81
CA TRP A 108 5.96 -5.68 -6.83
C TRP A 108 6.60 -5.44 -8.21
N LEU A 109 6.75 -4.18 -8.61
CA LEU A 109 7.38 -3.84 -9.89
C LEU A 109 8.84 -4.29 -9.93
N ALA A 110 9.63 -4.00 -8.89
CA ALA A 110 11.02 -4.42 -8.78
C ALA A 110 11.17 -5.94 -8.92
N ARG A 111 10.28 -6.71 -8.28
CA ARG A 111 10.24 -8.18 -8.40
C ARG A 111 9.89 -8.64 -9.80
N LYS A 112 8.96 -7.96 -10.48
CA LYS A 112 8.61 -8.27 -11.87
C LYS A 112 9.77 -7.98 -12.82
N LEU A 113 10.46 -6.86 -12.66
CA LEU A 113 11.65 -6.52 -13.45
C LEU A 113 12.73 -7.59 -13.25
N LYS A 114 13.06 -7.92 -11.99
CA LYS A 114 14.06 -8.95 -11.66
C LYS A 114 13.69 -10.32 -12.24
N ALA A 115 12.44 -10.74 -12.11
CA ALA A 115 11.97 -12.02 -12.61
C ALA A 115 11.98 -12.14 -14.16
N ASN A 116 12.06 -11.00 -14.86
CA ASN A 116 12.08 -10.95 -16.33
C ASN A 116 13.43 -10.44 -16.87
N GLY A 117 14.49 -10.46 -16.05
CA GLY A 117 15.84 -10.08 -16.46
C GLY A 117 16.01 -8.60 -16.83
N VAL A 118 15.09 -7.72 -16.45
CA VAL A 118 15.25 -6.28 -16.69
C VAL A 118 16.10 -5.71 -15.56
N ARG A 119 17.28 -5.18 -15.93
CA ARG A 119 18.18 -4.54 -14.96
C ARG A 119 17.60 -3.21 -14.50
N PHE A 120 17.80 -2.89 -13.22
CA PHE A 120 17.40 -1.62 -12.62
C PHE A 120 18.27 -1.33 -11.40
N SER A 121 18.35 -0.07 -11.00
CA SER A 121 18.87 0.35 -9.70
C SER A 121 17.76 1.05 -8.91
N LYS A 122 17.70 0.77 -7.61
CA LYS A 122 16.68 1.28 -6.70
C LYS A 122 17.35 1.71 -5.41
N GLN A 123 16.95 2.85 -4.88
CA GLN A 123 17.28 3.29 -3.53
C GLN A 123 15.97 3.42 -2.76
N GLU A 124 15.83 2.60 -1.72
CA GLU A 124 14.58 2.49 -0.96
C GLU A 124 13.36 2.22 -1.86
N ASN A 125 12.41 3.16 -1.95
CA ASN A 125 11.24 3.09 -2.82
C ASN A 125 11.46 3.73 -4.20
N ALA A 126 12.54 4.50 -4.41
CA ALA A 126 12.79 5.22 -5.65
C ALA A 126 13.58 4.40 -6.67
N PHE A 127 13.09 4.32 -7.91
CA PHE A 127 13.87 3.78 -9.04
C PHE A 127 14.80 4.87 -9.58
N LEU A 128 16.11 4.60 -9.53
CA LEU A 128 17.13 5.53 -10.04
C LEU A 128 17.40 5.31 -11.53
N TRP A 129 17.32 4.05 -11.98
CA TRP A 129 17.52 3.68 -13.37
C TRP A 129 16.82 2.35 -13.70
N ILE A 130 16.34 2.22 -14.93
CA ILE A 130 15.71 1.01 -15.46
C ILE A 130 16.13 0.82 -16.92
N ASP A 131 16.59 -0.37 -17.28
CA ASP A 131 17.10 -0.71 -18.62
C ASP A 131 16.01 -0.61 -19.70
N ASP A 132 14.85 -1.24 -19.43
CA ASP A 132 13.70 -1.26 -20.34
C ASP A 132 12.46 -0.61 -19.70
N MET A 133 12.30 0.68 -19.99
CA MET A 133 11.16 1.48 -19.54
C MET A 133 9.82 1.01 -20.09
N VAL A 134 9.80 0.46 -21.32
CA VAL A 134 8.56 0.01 -21.95
C VAL A 134 8.06 -1.24 -21.26
N ARG A 135 8.95 -2.19 -20.95
CA ARG A 135 8.61 -3.37 -20.14
C ARG A 135 8.21 -2.98 -18.72
N ALA A 136 8.92 -2.06 -18.08
CA ALA A 136 8.57 -1.58 -16.75
C ALA A 136 7.15 -1.00 -16.70
N GLN A 137 6.79 -0.17 -17.69
CA GLN A 137 5.46 0.39 -17.81
C GLN A 137 4.39 -0.69 -18.03
N LYS A 138 4.67 -1.69 -18.88
CA LYS A 138 3.77 -2.83 -19.10
C LYS A 138 3.53 -3.61 -17.80
N PHE A 139 4.56 -3.83 -17.00
CA PHE A 139 4.39 -4.44 -15.68
C PHE A 139 3.57 -3.53 -14.78
N ALA A 140 3.95 -2.26 -14.57
CA ALA A 140 3.21 -1.33 -13.71
C ALA A 140 1.70 -1.29 -14.05
N ASN A 141 1.35 -1.22 -15.34
CA ASN A 141 -0.05 -1.24 -15.80
C ASN A 141 -0.82 -2.50 -15.39
N ARG A 142 -0.15 -3.65 -15.31
CA ARG A 142 -0.77 -4.92 -14.93
C ARG A 142 -1.08 -5.01 -13.45
N PHE A 143 -0.44 -4.20 -12.59
CA PHE A 143 -0.64 -4.28 -11.15
C PHE A 143 -2.11 -4.07 -10.76
N ALA A 144 -2.74 -3.05 -11.30
CA ALA A 144 -4.13 -2.73 -10.98
C ALA A 144 -5.15 -3.71 -11.57
N SER A 145 -4.79 -4.43 -12.63
CA SER A 145 -5.65 -5.44 -13.27
C SER A 145 -5.46 -6.85 -12.69
N LEU A 146 -4.66 -7.00 -11.63
CA LEU A 146 -4.59 -8.25 -10.89
C LEU A 146 -5.96 -8.60 -10.31
N ASN A 147 -6.25 -9.90 -10.22
CA ASN A 147 -7.45 -10.38 -9.54
C ASN A 147 -7.28 -10.22 -8.02
N TRP A 148 -7.47 -8.99 -7.54
CA TRP A 148 -7.32 -8.61 -6.15
C TRP A 148 -8.20 -9.41 -5.21
N PRO A 149 -9.51 -9.61 -5.46
CA PRO A 149 -10.35 -10.44 -4.58
C PRO A 149 -9.78 -11.84 -4.37
N LYS A 150 -9.26 -12.48 -5.43
CA LYS A 150 -8.64 -13.81 -5.34
C LYS A 150 -7.32 -13.78 -4.57
N ILE A 151 -6.50 -12.74 -4.75
CA ILE A 151 -5.21 -12.60 -4.07
C ILE A 151 -5.43 -12.33 -2.58
N LEU A 152 -6.25 -11.32 -2.24
CA LEU A 152 -6.51 -10.88 -0.88
C LEU A 152 -7.22 -11.96 -0.06
N SER A 153 -8.16 -12.70 -0.67
CA SER A 153 -8.85 -13.83 -0.02
C SER A 153 -7.90 -14.94 0.46
N LYS A 154 -6.72 -15.11 -0.17
CA LYS A 154 -5.72 -16.08 0.32
C LYS A 154 -5.20 -15.67 1.69
N TYR A 155 -4.87 -14.39 1.88
CA TYR A 155 -4.37 -13.90 3.16
C TYR A 155 -5.46 -13.90 4.22
N ALA A 156 -6.71 -13.54 3.87
CA ALA A 156 -7.85 -13.67 4.77
C ALA A 156 -8.00 -15.10 5.32
N LYS A 157 -7.97 -16.10 4.45
CA LYS A 157 -8.04 -17.52 4.86
C LYS A 157 -6.84 -17.97 5.72
N LEU A 158 -5.68 -17.34 5.54
CA LEU A 158 -4.49 -17.64 6.35
C LEU A 158 -4.57 -17.05 7.76
N VAL A 159 -5.24 -15.91 7.95
CA VAL A 159 -5.31 -15.22 9.25
C VAL A 159 -6.62 -15.45 10.00
N THR A 160 -7.64 -16.01 9.34
CA THR A 160 -8.97 -16.28 9.92
C THR A 160 -9.26 -17.79 9.89
N PRO A 161 -8.89 -18.55 10.94
CA PRO A 161 -9.12 -20.01 11.00
C PRO A 161 -10.58 -20.40 10.79
N GLN A 162 -11.53 -19.58 11.23
CA GLN A 162 -12.96 -19.81 11.11
C GLN A 162 -13.43 -19.90 9.64
N MET A 163 -12.68 -19.34 8.69
CA MET A 163 -12.97 -19.48 7.25
C MET A 163 -12.69 -20.89 6.70
N GLN A 164 -12.15 -21.80 7.52
CA GLN A 164 -11.94 -23.21 7.17
C GLN A 164 -13.01 -24.12 7.81
N ASP A 165 -13.95 -23.53 8.54
CA ASP A 165 -15.00 -24.24 9.29
C ASP A 165 -16.32 -23.44 9.19
N ILE A 166 -16.78 -22.81 10.28
CA ILE A 166 -18.08 -22.12 10.38
C ILE A 166 -18.31 -20.98 9.37
N LEU A 167 -17.26 -20.42 8.77
CA LEU A 167 -17.33 -19.35 7.76
C LEU A 167 -16.84 -19.80 6.38
N GLN A 168 -16.80 -21.10 6.09
CA GLN A 168 -16.29 -21.65 4.82
C GLN A 168 -16.99 -21.06 3.58
N ASP A 169 -18.30 -20.82 3.65
CA ASP A 169 -19.13 -20.27 2.57
C ASP A 169 -19.26 -18.76 2.62
N ARG A 170 -18.38 -18.09 3.37
CA ARG A 170 -18.36 -16.64 3.51
C ARG A 170 -17.08 -16.08 2.92
N GLN A 171 -17.21 -14.92 2.29
CA GLN A 171 -16.09 -14.22 1.68
C GLN A 171 -16.08 -12.77 2.15
N HIS A 172 -14.87 -12.22 2.26
CA HIS A 172 -14.71 -10.81 2.52
C HIS A 172 -15.06 -10.03 1.26
N TYR A 173 -15.82 -8.96 1.44
CA TYR A 173 -16.01 -7.95 0.41
C TYR A 173 -14.84 -6.97 0.45
N TRP A 174 -14.12 -6.85 -0.66
CA TRP A 174 -12.88 -6.07 -0.73
C TRP A 174 -13.14 -4.67 -1.28
N VAL A 175 -12.65 -3.66 -0.56
CA VAL A 175 -12.65 -2.26 -0.98
C VAL A 175 -11.26 -1.68 -0.84
N THR A 176 -10.93 -0.68 -1.66
CA THR A 176 -9.67 0.06 -1.52
C THR A 176 -9.89 1.17 -0.51
N SER A 177 -9.41 0.99 0.73
CA SER A 177 -9.53 2.02 1.77
C SER A 177 -8.57 3.19 1.57
N GLN A 178 -7.37 2.89 1.06
CA GLN A 178 -6.34 3.86 0.75
C GLN A 178 -5.50 3.35 -0.42
N SER A 179 -5.14 4.26 -1.32
CA SER A 179 -4.25 4.01 -2.46
C SER A 179 -3.39 5.24 -2.66
N GLU A 180 -2.08 5.07 -2.73
CA GLU A 180 -1.15 6.08 -3.19
C GLU A 180 -0.92 5.88 -4.69
N LEU A 181 -0.81 6.97 -5.44
CA LEU A 181 -0.47 6.92 -6.85
C LEU A 181 0.91 7.56 -6.99
N SER A 182 1.85 6.80 -7.56
CA SER A 182 3.17 7.31 -7.87
C SER A 182 3.31 7.54 -9.36
N THR A 183 3.76 8.75 -9.72
CA THR A 183 4.20 9.09 -11.06
C THR A 183 5.71 9.28 -11.02
N ASP A 184 6.45 8.26 -11.43
CA ASP A 184 7.91 8.33 -11.43
C ASP A 184 8.40 9.04 -12.70
N ILE A 185 9.18 10.11 -12.51
CA ILE A 185 9.80 10.89 -13.57
C ILE A 185 11.30 10.61 -13.55
N LEU A 186 11.78 9.87 -14.55
CA LEU A 186 13.21 9.59 -14.71
C LEU A 186 13.86 10.67 -15.56
N ILE A 187 14.73 11.46 -14.91
CA ILE A 187 15.44 12.56 -15.54
C ILE A 187 16.79 12.04 -16.07
N LYS A 188 17.04 12.22 -17.36
CA LYS A 188 18.18 11.61 -18.06
C LYS A 188 19.54 12.26 -17.76
N GLY A 189 19.55 13.43 -17.12
CA GLY A 189 20.78 14.13 -16.81
C GLY A 189 20.55 15.33 -15.91
N ARG A 190 21.62 15.72 -15.20
CA ARG A 190 21.60 16.77 -14.18
C ARG A 190 21.09 18.12 -14.70
N GLN A 191 21.44 18.48 -15.94
CA GLN A 191 21.02 19.75 -16.55
C GLN A 191 19.49 19.89 -16.60
N HIS A 192 18.79 18.86 -17.08
CA HIS A 192 17.32 18.86 -17.15
C HIS A 192 16.66 18.94 -15.77
N LEU A 193 17.28 18.36 -14.73
CA LEU A 193 16.80 18.50 -13.37
C LEU A 193 17.06 19.92 -12.86
N SER A 194 18.24 20.49 -13.13
CA SER A 194 18.60 21.84 -12.72
C SER A 194 17.68 22.91 -13.31
N GLU A 195 17.17 22.71 -14.52
CA GLU A 195 16.20 23.59 -15.17
C GLU A 195 14.80 23.45 -14.53
N LEU A 196 14.37 22.22 -14.22
CA LEU A 196 13.04 21.94 -13.67
C LEU A 196 12.93 22.19 -12.16
N TYR A 197 14.03 22.02 -11.42
CA TYR A 197 14.03 22.02 -9.96
C TYR A 197 13.58 23.35 -9.35
N PRO A 198 14.05 24.54 -9.83
CA PRO A 198 13.54 25.82 -9.35
C PRO A 198 12.03 25.98 -9.55
N GLU A 199 11.49 25.52 -10.69
CA GLU A 199 10.04 25.58 -10.94
C GLU A 199 9.25 24.69 -9.98
N LEU A 200 9.76 23.47 -9.70
CA LEU A 200 9.15 22.57 -8.72
C LEU A 200 9.16 23.17 -7.31
N LEU A 201 10.25 23.82 -6.92
CA LEU A 201 10.36 24.51 -5.63
C LEU A 201 9.41 25.71 -5.55
N SER A 202 9.35 26.54 -6.60
CA SER A 202 8.44 27.68 -6.67
C SER A 202 6.99 27.24 -6.60
N HIS A 203 6.61 26.24 -7.40
CA HIS A 203 5.27 25.65 -7.34
C HIS A 203 4.98 25.06 -5.95
N GLY A 204 5.94 24.35 -5.36
CA GLY A 204 5.79 23.80 -4.01
C GLY A 204 5.55 24.87 -2.96
N THR A 205 6.30 25.97 -3.03
CA THR A 205 6.21 27.10 -2.08
C THR A 205 4.92 27.90 -2.25
N LEU A 206 4.48 28.11 -3.49
CA LEU A 206 3.32 28.95 -3.79
C LEU A 206 2.00 28.18 -3.65
N CYS A 207 1.99 26.87 -3.85
CA CYS A 207 0.76 26.07 -3.92
C CYS A 207 0.56 25.12 -2.74
N PHE A 208 1.58 24.84 -1.92
CA PHE A 208 1.42 24.04 -0.71
C PHE A 208 1.48 24.92 0.54
N GLY A 209 0.59 24.65 1.50
CA GLY A 209 0.67 25.28 2.81
C GLY A 209 1.81 24.71 3.66
N ALA A 210 2.20 25.45 4.70
CA ALA A 210 3.26 25.04 5.61
C ALA A 210 3.00 23.65 6.24
N LYS A 211 1.73 23.29 6.45
CA LYS A 211 1.32 21.99 7.00
C LYS A 211 1.60 20.84 6.03
N GLU A 212 1.36 21.05 4.74
CA GLU A 212 1.60 20.06 3.68
C GLU A 212 3.11 19.87 3.44
N VAL A 213 3.90 20.96 3.45
CA VAL A 213 5.35 20.91 3.20
C VAL A 213 6.12 20.23 4.33
N MET A 214 5.77 20.50 5.59
CA MET A 214 6.46 19.94 6.76
C MET A 214 6.35 18.41 6.83
N THR A 215 5.19 17.87 6.42
CA THR A 215 4.96 16.41 6.34
C THR A 215 5.90 15.74 5.32
N PHE A 216 6.27 16.45 4.25
CA PHE A 216 7.14 15.92 3.19
C PHE A 216 8.62 15.91 3.57
N LEU A 217 9.05 16.85 4.43
CA LEU A 217 10.43 16.95 4.91
C LEU A 217 10.72 16.08 6.14
N GLY A 218 9.75 15.25 6.56
CA GLY A 218 9.90 14.38 7.73
C GLY A 218 9.92 15.14 9.06
N ARG A 219 9.48 16.40 9.10
CA ARG A 219 9.37 17.20 10.33
C ARG A 219 7.93 17.22 10.79
N HIS A 220 7.65 16.58 11.92
CA HIS A 220 6.31 16.62 12.52
C HIS A 220 6.07 17.98 13.18
N SER A 221 4.86 18.53 13.03
CA SER A 221 4.46 19.84 13.58
C SER A 221 4.47 19.90 15.12
N SER A 222 4.77 18.80 15.81
CA SER A 222 4.95 18.74 17.26
C SER A 222 6.29 19.31 17.74
N GLU A 223 7.21 19.66 16.82
CA GLU A 223 8.52 20.25 17.16
C GLU A 223 8.53 21.79 17.14
N LEU A 224 7.36 22.42 17.01
CA LEU A 224 7.21 23.89 16.88
C LEU A 224 6.37 24.54 18.01
N THR A 225 6.20 23.84 19.13
CA THR A 225 5.67 24.38 20.40
C THR A 225 6.61 23.96 21.51
#